data_AF-A0A238JLQ9-F1
#
_entry.id   AF-A0A238JLQ9-F1
#
_cell.length_a   1.000
_cell.length_b   1.000
_cell.length_c   1.000
_cell.angle_alpha   90.00
_cell.angle_beta   90.00
_cell.angle_gamma   90.00
#
_symmetry.space_group_name_H-M   'P 1'
#
loop_
_entity.id
_entity.type
_entity.pdbx_description
1 polymer ?
#
loop_
_entity_poly.entity_id
_entity_poly.type
_entity_poly.pdbx_seq_one_letter_code
_entity_poly.pdbx_strand_id
1 'polypeptide(L)'
;MSENKDEQDGHSKDYSKRVPLERGVELSNFLNERAGGQENDTCPVCNDSRNVVLDTEYAIPIGQTEPLIGLGGYAPAYATACVNCGYMRFFSKNMLDKLLADSKKSDDSKVVD
;
A
#
# COMPACT_ATOMS: atom_id res chain seq x y z
N MET A 1 -46.92 -2.21 -26.55
CA MET A 1 -45.51 -1.90 -26.81
C MET A 1 -44.93 -1.52 -25.46
N SER A 2 -44.27 -2.46 -24.79
CA SER A 2 -43.78 -2.27 -23.43
C SER A 2 -42.41 -1.62 -23.48
N GLU A 3 -42.31 -0.46 -22.85
CA GLU A 3 -41.06 0.23 -22.53
C GLU A 3 -40.27 -0.63 -21.53
N ASN A 4 -39.11 -1.17 -21.94
CA ASN A 4 -38.11 -1.64 -20.98
C ASN A 4 -37.05 -0.55 -20.85
N LYS A 5 -37.17 0.24 -19.78
CA LYS A 5 -36.05 0.99 -19.21
C LYS A 5 -35.22 -0.01 -18.41
N ASP A 6 -34.14 -0.50 -19.00
CA ASP A 6 -33.08 -1.14 -18.24
C ASP A 6 -32.29 -0.03 -17.53
N GLU A 7 -32.70 0.30 -16.31
CA GLU A 7 -31.86 1.00 -15.34
C GLU A 7 -30.67 0.10 -15.02
N GLN A 8 -29.55 0.29 -15.75
CA GLN A 8 -28.25 -0.20 -15.32
C GLN A 8 -27.78 0.67 -14.16
N ASP A 9 -28.19 0.28 -12.96
CA ASP A 9 -27.71 0.79 -11.68
C ASP A 9 -26.28 0.27 -11.45
N GLY A 10 -25.36 0.76 -12.28
CA GLY A 10 -23.94 0.47 -12.22
C GLY A 10 -23.29 1.31 -11.13
N HIS A 11 -23.46 0.92 -9.86
CA HIS A 11 -22.59 1.34 -8.78
C HIS A 11 -21.17 0.83 -9.07
N SER A 12 -20.44 1.53 -9.95
CA SER A 12 -19.00 1.42 -10.06
C SER A 12 -18.45 1.81 -8.69
N LYS A 13 -18.10 0.81 -7.89
CA LYS A 13 -17.49 1.05 -6.59
C LYS A 13 -16.15 1.72 -6.87
N ASP A 14 -16.09 3.02 -6.64
CA ASP A 14 -14.83 3.75 -6.69
C ASP A 14 -13.98 3.27 -5.51
N TYR A 15 -12.99 2.46 -5.83
CA TYR A 15 -12.04 1.92 -4.87
C TYR A 15 -10.84 2.85 -4.65
N SER A 16 -10.79 4.00 -5.33
CA SER A 16 -9.71 4.96 -5.20
C SER A 16 -10.01 5.93 -4.06
N LYS A 17 -9.23 5.83 -2.98
CA LYS A 17 -9.23 6.83 -1.90
C LYS A 17 -7.90 7.55 -1.91
N ARG A 18 -7.91 8.86 -1.70
CA ARG A 18 -6.65 9.61 -1.60
C ARG A 18 -5.92 9.29 -0.30
N VAL A 19 -4.63 9.04 -0.41
CA VAL A 19 -3.71 8.98 0.73
C VAL A 19 -3.46 10.42 1.20
N PRO A 20 -3.66 10.75 2.48
CA PRO A 20 -3.31 12.07 3.00
C PRO A 20 -1.82 12.38 2.75
N LEU A 21 -1.51 13.60 2.31
CA LEU A 21 -0.15 13.98 1.90
C LEU A 21 0.90 13.68 2.99
N GLU A 22 0.63 14.10 4.22
CA GLU A 22 1.50 13.87 5.38
C GLU A 22 1.78 12.37 5.59
N ARG A 23 0.75 11.54 5.42
CA ARG A 23 0.85 10.09 5.55
C ARG A 23 1.69 9.48 4.41
N GLY A 24 1.51 9.96 3.19
CA GLY A 24 2.30 9.52 2.03
C GLY A 24 3.78 9.83 2.20
N VAL A 25 4.11 11.00 2.75
CA VAL A 25 5.49 11.40 3.08
C VAL A 25 6.07 10.52 4.20
N GLU A 26 5.34 10.33 5.31
CA GLU A 26 5.76 9.48 6.43
C GLU A 26 6.08 8.05 5.96
N LEU A 27 5.18 7.45 5.18
CA LEU A 27 5.35 6.10 4.65
C LEU A 27 6.51 6.01 3.64
N SER A 28 6.67 7.02 2.78
CA SER A 28 7.78 7.03 1.81
C SER A 28 9.13 7.10 2.51
N ASN A 29 9.26 7.95 3.54
CA ASN A 29 10.49 8.05 4.33
C ASN A 29 10.79 6.72 5.03
N PHE A 30 9.80 6.17 5.73
CA PHE A 30 9.93 4.88 6.40
C PHE A 30 10.39 3.75 5.47
N LEU A 31 9.79 3.67 4.28
CA LEU A 31 10.14 2.64 3.29
C LEU A 31 11.51 2.85 2.66
N ASN A 32 11.96 4.10 2.49
CA ASN A 32 13.29 4.39 1.96
C ASN A 32 14.40 4.13 2.97
N GLU A 33 14.15 4.41 4.25
CA GLU A 33 15.07 4.06 5.35
C GLU A 33 15.22 2.55 5.50
N ARG A 34 14.13 1.80 5.30
CA ARG A 34 14.11 0.34 5.37
C ARG A 34 14.05 -0.34 3.99
N ALA A 35 14.62 0.26 2.94
CA ALA A 35 14.62 -0.26 1.57
C ALA A 35 13.37 -1.11 1.23
N GLY A 36 12.19 -0.53 0.98
CA GLY A 36 10.98 -1.29 0.65
C GLY A 36 10.27 -1.97 1.83
N GLY A 37 10.72 -1.74 3.07
CA GLY A 37 10.11 -2.26 4.29
C GLY A 37 10.88 -3.43 4.94
N GLN A 38 12.00 -3.85 4.35
CA GLN A 38 12.94 -4.84 4.88
C GLN A 38 14.39 -4.40 4.67
N GLU A 39 15.32 -4.87 5.52
CA GLU A 39 16.70 -4.39 5.63
C GLU A 39 17.51 -4.38 4.31
N ASN A 40 17.05 -5.05 3.24
CA ASN A 40 17.71 -5.12 1.94
C ASN A 40 16.74 -5.12 0.72
N ASP A 41 15.50 -4.62 0.85
CA ASP A 41 14.51 -4.73 -0.25
C ASP A 41 14.60 -3.58 -1.29
N THR A 42 15.56 -3.72 -2.21
CA THR A 42 15.73 -2.79 -3.35
C THR A 42 14.70 -3.00 -4.45
N CYS A 43 14.60 -2.07 -5.40
CA CYS A 43 13.79 -2.28 -6.59
C CYS A 43 14.29 -3.51 -7.37
N PRO A 44 13.46 -4.53 -7.65
CA PRO A 44 13.92 -5.75 -8.33
C PRO A 44 14.31 -5.53 -9.80
N VAL A 45 13.94 -4.38 -10.38
CA VAL A 45 14.22 -4.05 -11.79
C VAL A 45 15.53 -3.29 -11.95
N CYS A 46 15.80 -2.30 -11.08
CA CYS A 46 16.94 -1.39 -11.23
C CYS A 46 17.83 -1.27 -9.99
N ASN A 47 17.52 -2.02 -8.94
CA ASN A 47 18.24 -2.06 -7.67
C ASN A 47 18.30 -0.72 -6.90
N ASP A 48 17.55 0.31 -7.30
CA ASP A 48 17.41 1.57 -6.56
C ASP A 48 16.59 1.33 -5.28
N SER A 49 17.01 1.92 -4.16
CA SER A 49 16.33 1.82 -2.87
C SER A 49 15.23 2.87 -2.69
N ARG A 50 15.15 3.87 -3.56
CA ARG A 50 14.19 4.98 -3.46
C ARG A 50 12.86 4.63 -4.10
N ASN A 51 11.83 4.74 -3.28
CA ASN A 51 10.44 4.52 -3.59
C ASN A 51 9.61 5.71 -3.12
N VAL A 52 8.50 5.99 -3.80
CA VAL A 52 7.49 6.97 -3.38
C VAL A 52 6.16 6.27 -3.21
N VAL A 53 5.41 6.64 -2.18
CA VAL A 53 4.03 6.18 -2.02
C VAL A 53 3.14 7.00 -2.95
N LEU A 54 2.33 6.30 -3.75
CA LEU A 54 1.36 6.95 -4.60
C LEU A 54 0.22 7.52 -3.76
N ASP A 55 -0.36 8.63 -4.20
CA ASP A 55 -1.43 9.35 -3.51
C ASP A 55 -2.79 8.62 -3.54
N THR A 56 -2.81 7.40 -4.05
CA THR A 56 -4.01 6.59 -4.25
C THR A 56 -3.92 5.31 -3.43
N GLU A 57 -4.94 5.04 -2.63
CA GLU A 57 -5.20 3.75 -1.99
C GLU A 57 -5.86 2.82 -3.02
N TYR A 58 -5.34 1.61 -3.14
CA TYR A 58 -5.78 0.60 -4.08
C TYR A 58 -6.53 -0.52 -3.34
N ALA A 59 -7.47 -1.15 -4.03
CA ALA A 59 -8.10 -2.38 -3.56
C ALA A 59 -7.43 -3.58 -4.27
N ILE A 60 -6.65 -4.39 -3.55
CA ILE A 60 -6.01 -5.58 -4.10
C ILE A 60 -6.72 -6.86 -3.63
N PRO A 61 -6.82 -7.89 -4.47
CA PRO A 61 -7.47 -9.15 -4.10
C PRO A 61 -6.69 -9.85 -2.97
N ILE A 62 -7.38 -10.21 -1.89
CA ILE A 62 -6.78 -10.78 -0.66
C ILE A 62 -6.06 -12.12 -0.92
N GLY A 63 -6.48 -12.84 -1.97
CA GLY A 63 -5.87 -14.10 -2.38
C GLY A 63 -4.37 -14.01 -2.75
N GLN A 64 -3.83 -12.80 -2.96
CA GLN A 64 -2.40 -12.58 -3.20
C GLN A 64 -1.60 -12.17 -1.97
N THR A 65 -2.25 -11.77 -0.87
CA THR A 65 -1.56 -11.22 0.31
C THR A 65 -1.78 -11.99 1.60
N GLU A 66 -2.85 -12.78 1.74
CA GLU A 66 -3.11 -13.61 2.94
C GLU A 66 -3.75 -14.96 2.56
N PRO A 67 -3.11 -16.11 2.84
CA PRO A 67 -3.61 -17.42 2.41
C PRO A 67 -4.86 -17.93 3.17
N LEU A 68 -5.41 -17.16 4.12
CA LEU A 68 -6.44 -17.64 5.07
C LEU A 68 -7.82 -16.99 4.92
N ILE A 69 -8.03 -16.04 4.01
CA ILE A 69 -9.33 -15.37 3.86
C ILE A 69 -9.87 -15.65 2.46
N GLY A 70 -11.03 -16.31 2.45
CA GLY A 70 -11.66 -16.90 1.27
C GLY A 70 -11.88 -15.99 0.06
N LEU A 71 -12.06 -16.67 -1.05
CA LEU A 71 -12.40 -16.18 -2.39
C LEU A 71 -13.30 -14.94 -2.38
N GLY A 72 -12.80 -13.83 -2.95
CA GLY A 72 -13.59 -12.65 -3.34
C GLY A 72 -13.40 -11.38 -2.51
N GLY A 73 -12.55 -11.37 -1.49
CA GLY A 73 -12.25 -10.17 -0.70
C GLY A 73 -11.21 -9.25 -1.35
N TYR A 74 -11.37 -7.93 -1.17
CA TYR A 74 -10.36 -6.93 -1.49
C TYR A 74 -9.83 -6.29 -0.20
N ALA A 75 -8.53 -6.08 -0.11
CA ALA A 75 -7.90 -5.34 0.99
C ALA A 75 -7.40 -3.98 0.50
N PRO A 76 -7.50 -2.94 1.33
CA PRO A 76 -6.87 -1.65 1.05
C PRO A 76 -5.35 -1.81 1.06
N ALA A 77 -4.70 -1.24 0.06
CA ALA A 77 -3.26 -1.29 -0.13
C ALA A 77 -2.71 0.07 -0.55
N TYR A 78 -1.50 0.37 -0.10
CA TYR A 78 -0.70 1.46 -0.63
C TYR A 78 0.15 0.93 -1.76
N ALA A 79 0.20 1.67 -2.87
CA ALA A 79 1.16 1.40 -3.92
C ALA A 79 2.39 2.27 -3.72
N THR A 80 3.56 1.69 -3.99
CA THR A 80 4.80 2.46 -4.14
C THR A 80 5.35 2.33 -5.54
N ALA A 81 6.04 3.36 -6.01
CA ALA A 81 6.74 3.36 -7.28
C ALA A 81 8.23 3.63 -7.06
N CYS A 82 9.09 2.85 -7.71
CA CYS A 82 10.51 3.15 -7.77
C CYS A 82 10.74 4.47 -8.51
N VAL A 83 11.52 5.38 -7.92
CA VAL A 83 11.79 6.71 -8.50
C VAL A 83 12.55 6.60 -9.83
N ASN A 84 13.40 5.58 -9.96
CA ASN A 84 14.28 5.45 -11.12
C ASN A 84 13.60 4.79 -12.33
N CYS A 85 12.85 3.71 -12.12
CA CYS A 85 12.28 2.91 -13.22
C CYS A 85 10.75 2.80 -13.23
N GLY A 86 10.06 3.35 -12.24
CA GLY A 86 8.59 3.31 -12.15
C GLY A 86 8.00 1.95 -11.76
N TYR A 87 8.82 0.94 -11.45
CA TYR A 87 8.32 -0.35 -10.98
C TYR A 87 7.43 -0.18 -9.74
N MET A 88 6.23 -0.77 -9.79
CA MET A 88 5.23 -0.62 -8.74
C MET A 88 5.16 -1.83 -7.81
N ARG A 89 5.00 -1.57 -6.51
CA ARG A 89 4.74 -2.58 -5.48
C ARG A 89 3.47 -2.23 -4.72
N PHE A 90 2.74 -3.24 -4.27
CA PHE A 90 1.55 -3.06 -3.43
C PHE A 90 1.81 -3.64 -2.05
N PHE A 91 1.49 -2.86 -1.03
CA PHE A 91 1.59 -3.25 0.36
C PHE A 91 0.22 -3.13 0.98
N SER A 92 -0.24 -4.17 1.69
CA SER A 92 -1.49 -4.04 2.43
C SER A 92 -1.36 -2.93 3.47
N LYS A 93 -2.41 -2.11 3.59
CA LYS A 93 -2.44 -0.99 4.55
C LYS A 93 -2.14 -1.46 5.97
N ASN A 94 -2.75 -2.57 6.37
CA ASN A 94 -2.58 -3.19 7.67
C ASN A 94 -1.12 -3.62 7.95
N MET A 95 -0.39 -4.09 6.95
CA MET A 95 1.02 -4.46 7.10
C MET A 95 1.88 -3.23 7.38
N LEU A 96 1.74 -2.17 6.57
CA LEU A 96 2.52 -0.95 6.74
C LEU A 96 2.20 -0.23 8.05
N ASP A 97 0.93 -0.20 8.45
CA ASP A 97 0.51 0.40 9.71
C ASP A 97 1.14 -0.34 10.92
N LYS A 98 1.22 -1.68 10.87
CA LYS A 98 1.91 -2.49 11.89
C LYS A 98 3.41 -2.22 11.92
N LEU A 99 4.07 -2.22 10.76
CA LEU A 99 5.51 -1.97 10.67
C LEU A 99 5.91 -0.60 11.21
N LEU A 100 5.12 0.44 10.90
CA LEU A 100 5.30 1.78 11.46
C LEU A 100 5.08 1.79 12.97
N ALA A 101 4.03 1.15 13.48
CA ALA A 101 3.76 1.10 14.91
C ALA A 101 4.88 0.39 15.69
N ASP A 102 5.43 -0.69 15.14
CA ASP A 102 6.53 -1.44 15.76
C ASP A 102 7.85 -0.65 15.73
N SER A 103 8.10 0.12 14.66
CA SER A 103 9.27 1.00 14.59
C SER A 103 9.27 2.06 15.70
N LYS A 104 8.12 2.71 15.94
CA LYS A 104 7.97 3.73 17.00
C LYS A 104 8.24 3.16 18.40
N LYS A 105 7.80 1.91 18.66
CA LYS A 105 8.07 1.23 19.95
C LYS A 105 9.55 0.87 20.13
N SER A 106 10.25 0.54 19.06
CA SER A 106 11.66 0.16 19.11
C SER A 106 12.62 1.32 19.37
N ASP A 107 12.23 2.55 19.01
CA ASP A 107 13.00 3.77 19.32
C ASP A 107 12.88 4.17 20.79
N ASP A 108 11.70 4.04 21.41
CA ASP A 108 11.51 4.33 22.84
C ASP A 108 12.33 3.38 23.74
N SER A 109 12.65 2.18 23.26
CA SER A 109 13.46 1.21 24.02
C SER A 109 14.96 1.45 23.96
N LYS A 110 15.44 2.40 23.13
CA LYS A 110 16.87 2.73 22.99
C LYS A 110 17.33 3.91 23.88
N VAL A 111 16.46 4.48 24.71
CA VAL A 111 16.75 5.64 25.57
C VAL A 111 17.08 5.23 27.03
N VAL A 112 17.55 4.00 27.25
CA VAL A 112 17.97 3.52 28.58
C VAL A 112 19.35 2.89 28.48
N ASP A 113 20.39 3.73 28.53
CA ASP A 113 21.73 3.40 29.04
C ASP A 113 22.47 4.69 29.44
#